data_AF-A0A2S4XYQ0-F1
#
_entry.id   AF-A0A2S4XYQ0-F1
#
_cell.length_a   1.000
_cell.length_b   1.000
_cell.length_c   1.000
_cell.angle_alpha   90.00
_cell.angle_beta   90.00
_cell.angle_gamma   90.00
#
_symmetry.space_group_name_H-M   'P 1'
#
loop_
_entity.id
_entity.type
_entity.pdbx_description
1 polymer ?
#
loop_
_entity_poly.entity_id
_entity_poly.type
_entity_poly.pdbx_seq_one_letter_code
_entity_poly.pdbx_strand_id
1 'polypeptide(L)'
;MKVFGVDIGGSGIKGAPVDLERGEPAEERFKVLTPHPATPDAVADGVQQVVEHFGWSGPVGVTFPGVVTGGVTRSAANVDKGWIGTDAAALLTSRLGGEAGGCPVTVLNDADAAGLAEVHFGAARGRMGTVIMLTLGTGIGSALFTDGQLVANTELGHLELDGHDAETRASTRVKDEEDLSWHDWAHRLQKYLRHVEMLFTPQLFVIGGGVSRKAHKFLPLIKGVTAEIVPAQLQNNAGIVGAAMAARRACDPAAGAPAPGQDAGLGAADPGPAGRRGAAPAAGG
;
A
#
# COMPACT_ATOMS: atom_id res chain seq x y z
N MET A 1 11.66 -9.26 -14.94
CA MET A 1 12.44 -7.99 -15.19
C MET A 1 12.71 -7.30 -13.86
N LYS A 2 13.91 -6.71 -13.65
CA LYS A 2 14.24 -5.97 -12.43
C LYS A 2 13.97 -4.47 -12.56
N VAL A 3 13.38 -3.85 -11.54
CA VAL A 3 13.16 -2.39 -11.44
C VAL A 3 13.51 -1.93 -10.02
N PHE A 4 14.08 -0.73 -9.86
CA PHE A 4 14.50 -0.27 -8.54
C PHE A 4 13.37 0.43 -7.81
N GLY A 5 13.16 0.04 -6.55
CA GLY A 5 12.20 0.68 -5.66
C GLY A 5 12.90 1.35 -4.49
N VAL A 6 12.44 2.54 -4.13
CA VAL A 6 12.88 3.28 -2.94
C VAL A 6 11.66 3.61 -2.09
N ASP A 7 11.78 3.41 -0.78
CA ASP A 7 10.79 3.76 0.22
C ASP A 7 11.33 4.85 1.15
N ILE A 8 10.76 6.05 1.08
CA ILE A 8 11.11 7.19 1.94
C ILE A 8 10.28 7.12 3.23
N GLY A 9 10.84 6.54 4.28
CA GLY A 9 10.23 6.52 5.61
C GLY A 9 10.72 7.65 6.52
N GLY A 10 10.02 7.88 7.63
CA GLY A 10 10.42 8.91 8.61
C GLY A 10 11.72 8.62 9.38
N SER A 11 12.19 7.36 9.42
CA SER A 11 13.41 6.93 10.14
C SER A 11 14.48 6.28 9.24
N GLY A 12 14.24 6.27 7.94
CA GLY A 12 15.22 5.86 6.95
C GLY A 12 14.65 5.77 5.54
N ILE A 13 15.52 6.02 4.59
CA ILE A 13 15.29 5.84 3.16
C ILE A 13 15.88 4.47 2.80
N LYS A 14 15.06 3.59 2.22
CA LYS A 14 15.44 2.20 1.93
C LYS A 14 15.22 1.91 0.46
N GLY A 15 16.07 1.11 -0.16
CA GLY A 15 15.84 0.70 -1.54
C GLY A 15 16.50 -0.61 -1.90
N ALA A 16 16.02 -1.20 -2.98
CA ALA A 16 16.56 -2.42 -3.57
C ALA A 16 16.09 -2.56 -5.02
N PRO A 17 16.85 -3.29 -5.87
CA PRO A 17 16.31 -3.87 -7.09
C PRO A 17 15.18 -4.86 -6.74
N VAL A 18 14.06 -4.78 -7.44
CA VAL A 18 12.87 -5.64 -7.23
C VAL A 18 12.71 -6.57 -8.42
N ASP A 19 12.51 -7.86 -8.14
CA ASP A 19 12.03 -8.81 -9.13
C ASP A 19 10.50 -8.69 -9.26
N LEU A 20 10.04 -8.07 -10.34
CA LEU A 20 8.61 -7.85 -10.58
C LEU A 20 7.85 -9.10 -11.02
N GLU A 21 8.51 -10.24 -11.24
CA GLU A 21 7.80 -11.51 -11.46
C GLU A 21 7.48 -12.19 -10.12
N ARG A 22 8.36 -12.01 -9.14
CA ARG A 22 8.23 -12.62 -7.81
C ARG A 22 7.59 -11.70 -6.77
N GLY A 23 7.60 -10.38 -7.00
CA GLY A 23 7.06 -9.38 -6.07
C GLY A 23 7.92 -9.18 -4.82
N GLU A 24 9.23 -9.37 -4.94
CA GLU A 24 10.17 -9.27 -3.81
C GLU A 24 11.48 -8.57 -4.22
N PRO A 25 12.22 -7.99 -3.25
CA PRO A 25 13.57 -7.52 -3.50
C PRO A 25 14.46 -8.65 -4.04
N ALA A 26 15.15 -8.39 -5.15
CA ALA A 26 16.10 -9.32 -5.75
C ALA A 26 17.42 -9.40 -4.96
N GLU A 27 17.68 -8.40 -4.11
CA GLU A 27 18.87 -8.25 -3.27
C GLU A 27 18.44 -7.70 -1.90
N GLU A 28 19.33 -7.80 -0.90
CA GLU A 28 19.05 -7.22 0.42
C GLU A 28 18.92 -5.70 0.32
N ARG A 29 17.90 -5.15 0.97
CA ARG A 29 17.67 -3.70 0.98
C ARG A 29 18.84 -2.95 1.62
N PHE A 30 19.24 -1.86 0.97
CA PHE A 30 20.15 -0.90 1.56
C PHE A 30 19.35 0.24 2.23
N LYS A 31 19.82 0.70 3.39
CA LYS A 31 19.15 1.74 4.18
C LYS A 31 20.15 2.84 4.53
N VAL A 32 19.75 4.09 4.28
CA VAL A 32 20.35 5.28 4.90
C VAL A 32 19.38 5.89 5.91
N LEU A 33 19.90 6.70 6.83
CA LEU A 33 19.06 7.45 7.77
C LEU A 33 18.35 8.60 7.04
N THR A 34 17.09 8.83 7.38
CA THR A 34 16.38 10.02 6.90
C THR A 34 17.04 11.24 7.53
N PRO A 35 17.39 12.27 6.75
CA PRO A 35 18.04 13.47 7.27
C PRO A 35 17.09 14.25 8.18
N HIS A 36 17.67 15.02 9.11
CA HIS A 36 16.95 15.94 9.97
C HIS A 36 17.62 17.32 9.91
N PRO A 37 16.96 18.33 9.32
CA PRO A 37 15.63 18.32 8.70
C PRO A 37 15.55 17.48 7.41
N ALA A 38 14.37 16.92 7.12
CA ALA A 38 14.11 16.10 5.93
C ALA A 38 13.72 16.97 4.71
N THR A 39 14.59 17.92 4.36
CA THR A 39 14.37 18.84 3.23
C THR A 39 14.42 18.11 1.88
N PRO A 40 13.84 18.68 0.81
CA PRO A 40 13.88 18.08 -0.53
C PRO A 40 15.28 17.64 -0.99
N ASP A 41 16.26 18.54 -0.92
CA ASP A 41 17.62 18.25 -1.36
C ASP A 41 18.31 17.17 -0.49
N ALA A 42 18.17 17.26 0.84
CA ALA A 42 18.83 16.30 1.73
C ALA A 42 18.25 14.89 1.56
N VAL A 43 16.95 14.77 1.35
CA VAL A 43 16.30 13.48 1.05
C VAL A 43 16.69 12.98 -0.33
N ALA A 44 16.79 13.86 -1.34
CA ALA A 44 17.26 13.49 -2.67
C ALA A 44 18.70 12.93 -2.63
N ASP A 45 19.59 13.52 -1.84
CA ASP A 45 20.94 12.99 -1.60
C ASP A 45 20.90 11.60 -0.95
N GLY A 46 19.98 11.38 0.00
CA GLY A 46 19.76 10.06 0.60
C GLY A 46 19.25 9.01 -0.40
N VAL A 47 18.33 9.39 -1.30
CA VAL A 47 17.85 8.53 -2.38
C VAL A 47 19.00 8.19 -3.34
N GLN A 48 19.81 9.19 -3.72
CA GLN A 48 20.98 8.99 -4.57
C GLN A 48 21.95 7.97 -3.96
N GLN A 49 22.32 8.14 -2.69
CA GLN A 49 23.20 7.17 -1.99
C GLN A 49 22.64 5.75 -2.04
N VAL A 50 21.32 5.59 -1.90
CA VAL A 50 20.67 4.27 -1.96
C VAL A 50 20.73 3.67 -3.36
N VAL A 51 20.49 4.45 -4.40
CA VAL A 51 20.53 3.97 -5.79
C VAL A 51 21.97 3.66 -6.23
N GLU A 52 22.91 4.54 -5.90
CA GLU A 52 24.34 4.39 -6.23
C GLU A 52 24.99 3.19 -5.53
N HIS A 53 24.53 2.82 -4.32
CA HIS A 53 24.99 1.62 -3.62
C HIS A 53 24.91 0.35 -4.49
N PHE A 54 23.87 0.24 -5.33
CA PHE A 54 23.68 -0.90 -6.23
C PHE A 54 24.23 -0.67 -7.64
N GLY A 55 24.82 0.50 -7.91
CA GLY A 55 25.24 0.89 -9.27
C GLY A 55 24.09 0.87 -10.27
N TRP A 56 22.87 1.18 -9.81
CA TRP A 56 21.65 0.99 -10.61
C TRP A 56 21.46 2.12 -11.64
N SER A 57 21.14 1.76 -12.88
CA SER A 57 20.93 2.71 -13.99
C SER A 57 19.61 2.48 -14.76
N GLY A 58 18.77 1.54 -14.33
CA GLY A 58 17.46 1.27 -14.92
C GLY A 58 16.34 2.11 -14.28
N PRO A 59 15.06 1.84 -14.59
CA PRO A 59 13.93 2.58 -14.01
C PRO A 59 13.93 2.60 -12.48
N VAL A 60 13.52 3.73 -11.91
CA VAL A 60 13.46 3.96 -10.45
C VAL A 60 12.08 4.48 -10.06
N GLY A 61 11.46 3.82 -9.09
CA GLY A 61 10.28 4.29 -8.39
C GLY A 61 10.61 4.67 -6.96
N VAL A 62 9.97 5.72 -6.44
CA VAL A 62 10.22 6.27 -5.10
C VAL A 62 8.89 6.55 -4.41
N THR A 63 8.70 6.02 -3.20
CA THR A 63 7.56 6.41 -2.36
C THR A 63 7.81 7.76 -1.69
N PHE A 64 6.73 8.47 -1.36
CA PHE A 64 6.77 9.70 -0.58
C PHE A 64 5.66 9.68 0.48
N PRO A 65 5.93 10.07 1.74
CA PRO A 65 4.94 10.07 2.82
C PRO A 65 4.03 11.32 2.74
N GLY A 66 3.22 11.36 1.69
CA GLY A 66 2.25 12.42 1.42
C GLY A 66 1.64 12.31 0.02
N VAL A 67 0.78 13.27 -0.32
CA VAL A 67 0.06 13.31 -1.59
C VAL A 67 1.02 13.67 -2.72
N VAL A 68 0.98 12.90 -3.82
CA VAL A 68 1.77 13.14 -5.03
C VAL A 68 0.85 13.15 -6.25
N THR A 69 0.88 14.24 -7.01
CA THR A 69 0.08 14.40 -8.23
C THR A 69 0.98 14.86 -9.37
N GLY A 70 1.10 14.05 -10.43
CA GLY A 70 1.94 14.38 -11.57
C GLY A 70 3.40 14.64 -11.20
N GLY A 71 3.96 13.85 -10.27
CA GLY A 71 5.33 14.01 -9.76
C GLY A 71 5.52 15.11 -8.72
N VAL A 72 4.52 15.98 -8.51
CA VAL A 72 4.59 17.10 -7.56
C VAL A 72 3.96 16.72 -6.21
N THR A 73 4.68 16.97 -5.14
CA THR A 73 4.23 16.74 -3.76
C THR A 73 3.25 17.84 -3.32
N ARG A 74 2.11 17.46 -2.75
CA ARG A 74 1.01 18.38 -2.37
C ARG A 74 0.78 18.48 -0.86
N SER A 75 1.18 17.47 -0.11
CA SER A 75 1.14 17.47 1.36
C SER A 75 2.49 17.10 1.95
N ALA A 76 2.70 17.46 3.20
CA ALA A 76 3.91 17.20 3.96
C ALA A 76 3.56 17.15 5.44
N ALA A 77 2.77 16.16 5.85
CA ALA A 77 2.30 16.04 7.24
C ALA A 77 3.47 15.73 8.19
N ASN A 78 4.28 14.75 7.81
CA ASN A 78 5.36 14.18 8.64
C ASN A 78 6.77 14.44 8.08
N VAL A 79 6.91 15.37 7.14
CA VAL A 79 8.18 15.78 6.51
C VAL A 79 8.26 17.31 6.38
N ASP A 80 9.41 17.83 5.94
CA ASP A 80 9.65 19.26 5.82
C ASP A 80 8.63 19.97 4.91
N LYS A 81 8.17 21.17 5.28
CA LYS A 81 7.14 21.91 4.51
C LYS A 81 7.63 22.40 3.16
N GLY A 82 8.94 22.46 2.93
CA GLY A 82 9.54 22.74 1.62
C GLY A 82 9.14 21.73 0.54
N TRP A 83 8.64 20.56 0.91
CA TRP A 83 8.06 19.62 -0.03
C TRP A 83 6.75 20.10 -0.68
N ILE A 84 5.99 21.00 -0.05
CA ILE A 84 4.70 21.43 -0.63
C ILE A 84 4.97 22.22 -1.92
N GLY A 85 4.54 21.67 -3.06
CA GLY A 85 4.75 22.26 -4.38
C GLY A 85 6.08 21.88 -5.06
N THR A 86 6.92 21.08 -4.42
CA THR A 86 8.16 20.58 -5.04
C THR A 86 7.83 19.54 -6.11
N ASP A 87 8.42 19.68 -7.30
CA ASP A 87 8.43 18.63 -8.32
C ASP A 87 9.46 17.55 -7.92
N ALA A 88 9.00 16.58 -7.13
CA ALA A 88 9.84 15.53 -6.58
C ALA A 88 10.40 14.62 -7.68
N ALA A 89 9.59 14.34 -8.71
CA ALA A 89 10.03 13.52 -9.83
C ALA A 89 11.17 14.20 -10.59
N ALA A 90 11.04 15.49 -10.92
CA ALA A 90 12.10 16.24 -11.60
C ALA A 90 13.35 16.39 -10.72
N LEU A 91 13.18 16.72 -9.44
CA LEU A 91 14.28 16.82 -8.48
C LEU A 91 15.10 15.53 -8.40
N LEU A 92 14.43 14.39 -8.21
CA LEU A 92 15.09 13.09 -8.08
C LEU A 92 15.71 12.65 -9.41
N THR A 93 15.03 12.87 -10.54
CA THR A 93 15.58 12.59 -11.88
C THR A 93 16.87 13.37 -12.10
N SER A 94 16.88 14.67 -11.81
CA SER A 94 18.10 15.49 -11.92
C SER A 94 19.20 15.01 -10.95
N ARG A 95 18.82 14.64 -9.71
CA ARG A 95 19.79 14.19 -8.69
C ARG A 95 20.47 12.88 -9.09
N LEU A 96 19.76 11.98 -9.76
CA LEU A 96 20.30 10.71 -10.27
C LEU A 96 21.04 10.86 -11.62
N GLY A 97 21.28 12.07 -12.09
CA GLY A 97 22.03 12.33 -13.32
C GLY A 97 21.22 12.25 -14.62
N GLY A 98 19.88 12.23 -14.52
CA GLY A 98 18.96 12.21 -15.66
C GLY A 98 17.99 11.03 -15.62
N GLU A 99 17.46 10.68 -16.79
CA GLU A 99 16.53 9.56 -16.94
C GLU A 99 17.20 8.21 -16.67
N ALA A 100 16.73 7.50 -15.65
CA ALA A 100 17.23 6.18 -15.30
C ALA A 100 16.47 5.13 -16.12
N GLY A 101 17.19 4.37 -16.96
CA GLY A 101 16.59 3.42 -17.89
C GLY A 101 15.77 4.07 -19.01
N GLY A 102 16.05 5.33 -19.37
CA GLY A 102 15.33 6.08 -20.40
C GLY A 102 13.94 6.58 -19.96
N CYS A 103 13.78 6.80 -18.65
CA CYS A 103 12.53 7.22 -18.05
C CYS A 103 12.80 8.12 -16.82
N PRO A 104 11.98 9.15 -16.57
CA PRO A 104 12.04 9.92 -15.34
C PRO A 104 11.76 9.07 -14.09
N VAL A 105 12.28 9.49 -12.94
CA VAL A 105 11.95 8.88 -11.64
C VAL A 105 10.45 9.01 -11.39
N THR A 106 9.81 7.88 -11.08
CA THR A 106 8.39 7.85 -10.73
C THR A 106 8.22 8.05 -9.23
N VAL A 107 7.39 9.01 -8.82
CA VAL A 107 7.11 9.28 -7.40
C VAL A 107 5.63 9.10 -7.13
N LEU A 108 5.30 8.42 -6.04
CA LEU A 108 3.92 8.17 -5.60
C LEU A 108 3.82 8.13 -4.07
N ASN A 109 2.60 8.24 -3.55
CA ASN A 109 2.33 8.08 -2.14
C ASN A 109 2.75 6.68 -1.62
N ASP A 110 3.27 6.63 -0.38
CA ASP A 110 3.77 5.41 0.24
C ASP A 110 2.70 4.34 0.52
N ALA A 111 1.52 4.76 0.99
CA ALA A 111 0.39 3.86 1.17
C ALA A 111 -0.14 3.35 -0.18
N ASP A 112 -0.24 4.21 -1.19
CA ASP A 112 -0.63 3.83 -2.57
C ASP A 112 0.34 2.77 -3.12
N ALA A 113 1.65 2.98 -2.98
CA ALA A 113 2.66 2.01 -3.38
C ALA A 113 2.47 0.68 -2.66
N ALA A 114 2.35 0.71 -1.33
CA ALA A 114 2.15 -0.49 -0.54
C ALA A 114 0.87 -1.24 -0.96
N GLY A 115 -0.21 -0.49 -1.25
CA GLY A 115 -1.47 -1.03 -1.77
C GLY A 115 -1.33 -1.72 -3.12
N LEU A 116 -0.63 -1.08 -4.07
CA LEU A 116 -0.36 -1.67 -5.39
C LEU A 116 0.34 -3.02 -5.25
N ALA A 117 1.30 -3.11 -4.33
CA ALA A 117 2.04 -4.33 -4.06
C ALA A 117 1.16 -5.43 -3.43
N GLU A 118 0.33 -5.08 -2.44
CA GLU A 118 -0.57 -6.04 -1.77
C GLU A 118 -1.71 -6.53 -2.66
N VAL A 119 -2.24 -5.69 -3.55
CA VAL A 119 -3.28 -6.07 -4.52
C VAL A 119 -2.73 -6.99 -5.59
N HIS A 120 -1.45 -6.86 -5.95
CA HIS A 120 -0.87 -7.67 -7.01
C HIS A 120 -0.22 -8.97 -6.49
N PHE A 121 0.55 -8.89 -5.41
CA PHE A 121 1.34 -10.01 -4.89
C PHE A 121 0.91 -10.51 -3.51
N GLY A 122 0.13 -9.72 -2.76
CA GLY A 122 -0.07 -9.92 -1.33
C GLY A 122 -1.50 -10.29 -0.93
N ALA A 123 -1.88 -9.78 0.25
CA ALA A 123 -3.10 -10.15 0.95
C ALA A 123 -4.40 -9.80 0.19
N ALA A 124 -4.33 -8.85 -0.74
CA ALA A 124 -5.47 -8.40 -1.52
C ALA A 124 -5.51 -9.01 -2.94
N ARG A 125 -4.63 -9.96 -3.26
CA ARG A 125 -4.58 -10.59 -4.58
C ARG A 125 -5.90 -11.27 -4.94
N GLY A 126 -6.44 -10.92 -6.12
CA GLY A 126 -7.69 -11.48 -6.64
C GLY A 126 -8.95 -10.99 -5.92
N ARG A 127 -8.84 -10.00 -5.03
CA ARG A 127 -9.99 -9.40 -4.35
C ARG A 127 -10.65 -8.37 -5.26
N MET A 128 -11.96 -8.47 -5.38
CA MET A 128 -12.80 -7.56 -6.16
C MET A 128 -13.58 -6.62 -5.22
N GLY A 129 -14.20 -5.59 -5.79
CA GLY A 129 -14.90 -4.55 -5.05
C GLY A 129 -13.95 -3.56 -4.38
N THR A 130 -14.44 -2.95 -3.31
CA THR A 130 -13.75 -1.98 -2.46
C THR A 130 -12.78 -2.69 -1.51
N VAL A 131 -11.48 -2.47 -1.72
CA VAL A 131 -10.41 -2.90 -0.80
C VAL A 131 -9.71 -1.67 -0.26
N ILE A 132 -9.49 -1.63 1.05
CA ILE A 132 -8.77 -0.53 1.70
C ILE A 132 -7.52 -1.08 2.37
N MET A 133 -6.36 -0.59 1.96
CA MET A 133 -5.12 -0.79 2.69
C MET A 133 -4.92 0.38 3.65
N LEU A 134 -4.56 0.08 4.91
CA LEU A 134 -4.21 1.06 5.93
C LEU A 134 -2.79 0.78 6.42
N THR A 135 -1.89 1.76 6.35
CA THR A 135 -0.54 1.67 6.89
C THR A 135 -0.49 2.34 8.26
N LEU A 136 -0.29 1.54 9.31
CA LEU A 136 -0.27 2.05 10.70
C LEU A 136 1.18 2.20 11.18
N GLY A 137 1.59 3.45 11.42
CA GLY A 137 2.96 3.81 11.80
C GLY A 137 3.03 5.14 12.55
N THR A 138 3.89 6.06 12.09
CA THR A 138 3.98 7.44 12.59
C THR A 138 2.64 8.17 12.47
N GLY A 139 1.95 7.93 11.34
CA GLY A 139 0.57 8.35 11.07
C GLY A 139 -0.29 7.16 10.64
N ILE A 140 -1.36 7.45 9.91
CA ILE A 140 -2.22 6.45 9.25
C ILE A 140 -2.26 6.77 7.76
N GLY A 141 -1.55 5.99 6.94
CA GLY A 141 -1.66 6.08 5.49
C GLY A 141 -2.79 5.19 4.98
N SER A 142 -3.33 5.52 3.80
CA SER A 142 -4.40 4.73 3.19
C SER A 142 -4.27 4.62 1.68
N ALA A 143 -4.64 3.46 1.14
CA ALA A 143 -4.84 3.26 -0.28
C ALA A 143 -6.17 2.57 -0.52
N LEU A 144 -7.00 3.17 -1.35
CA LEU A 144 -8.32 2.66 -1.72
C LEU A 144 -8.25 2.03 -3.12
N PHE A 145 -8.85 0.86 -3.25
CA PHE A 145 -8.97 0.17 -4.52
C PHE A 145 -10.43 -0.15 -4.81
N THR A 146 -10.83 0.01 -6.06
CA THR A 146 -12.07 -0.55 -6.60
C THR A 146 -11.73 -1.47 -7.75
N ASP A 147 -12.05 -2.75 -7.60
CA ASP A 147 -11.79 -3.79 -8.61
C ASP A 147 -10.31 -3.87 -9.03
N GLY A 148 -9.43 -3.78 -8.04
CA GLY A 148 -7.98 -3.81 -8.23
C GLY A 148 -7.38 -2.52 -8.80
N GLN A 149 -8.21 -1.51 -9.11
CA GLN A 149 -7.76 -0.20 -9.57
C GLN A 149 -7.59 0.75 -8.41
N LEU A 150 -6.43 1.42 -8.37
CA LEU A 150 -6.10 2.38 -7.32
C LEU A 150 -6.92 3.67 -7.50
N VAL A 151 -7.61 4.08 -6.45
CA VAL A 151 -8.08 5.44 -6.24
C VAL A 151 -6.96 6.17 -5.49
N ALA A 152 -6.11 6.87 -6.24
CA ALA A 152 -4.86 7.40 -5.72
C ALA A 152 -5.05 8.54 -4.71
N ASN A 153 -4.07 8.72 -3.83
CA ASN A 153 -3.94 9.81 -2.86
C ASN A 153 -5.11 9.90 -1.86
N THR A 154 -5.63 8.76 -1.42
CA THR A 154 -6.55 8.77 -0.28
C THR A 154 -5.83 9.05 1.02
N GLU A 155 -6.32 10.02 1.79
CA GLU A 155 -5.75 10.46 3.07
C GLU A 155 -6.73 10.17 4.21
N LEU A 156 -7.19 8.92 4.31
CA LEU A 156 -8.20 8.50 5.28
C LEU A 156 -7.69 8.57 6.73
N GLY A 157 -6.38 8.69 6.95
CA GLY A 157 -5.80 8.94 8.27
C GLY A 157 -6.18 10.30 8.85
N HIS A 158 -6.49 11.27 7.99
CA HIS A 158 -6.87 12.63 8.35
C HIS A 158 -8.39 12.83 8.49
N LEU A 159 -9.17 11.75 8.49
CA LEU A 159 -10.60 11.84 8.80
C LEU A 159 -10.81 12.38 10.22
N GLU A 160 -11.76 13.29 10.37
CA GLU A 160 -12.15 13.81 11.68
C GLU A 160 -13.10 12.82 12.38
N LEU A 161 -12.70 12.35 13.56
CA LEU A 161 -13.51 11.51 14.44
C LEU A 161 -13.54 12.12 15.84
N ASP A 162 -14.76 12.33 16.35
CA ASP A 162 -14.99 12.93 17.67
C ASP A 162 -14.22 14.27 17.85
N GLY A 163 -14.16 15.09 16.79
CA GLY A 163 -13.45 16.38 16.77
C GLY A 163 -11.93 16.31 16.70
N HIS A 164 -11.35 15.14 16.39
CA HIS A 164 -9.91 14.94 16.27
C HIS A 164 -9.55 14.29 14.94
N ASP A 165 -8.39 14.63 14.39
CA ASP A 165 -7.76 13.89 13.30
C ASP A 165 -7.49 12.43 13.75
N ALA A 166 -7.90 11.44 12.96
CA ALA A 166 -7.83 10.03 13.33
C ALA A 166 -6.40 9.56 13.66
N GLU A 167 -5.39 10.03 12.93
CA GLU A 167 -4.01 9.59 13.13
C GLU A 167 -3.47 10.01 14.49
N THR A 168 -3.91 11.16 14.99
CA THR A 168 -3.53 11.68 16.32
C THR A 168 -4.09 10.85 17.46
N ARG A 169 -5.01 9.91 17.18
CA ARG A 169 -5.64 9.04 18.17
C ARG A 169 -5.30 7.56 17.97
N ALA A 170 -5.18 7.09 16.73
CA ALA A 170 -5.14 5.67 16.38
C ALA A 170 -3.85 5.22 15.68
N SER A 171 -2.89 6.11 15.40
CA SER A 171 -1.58 5.69 14.88
C SER A 171 -0.81 4.83 15.89
N THR A 172 0.18 4.07 15.42
CA THR A 172 1.03 3.28 16.32
C THR A 172 1.99 4.16 17.12
N ARG A 173 2.40 5.31 16.59
CA ARG A 173 3.18 6.29 17.36
C ARG A 173 2.42 6.76 18.60
N VAL A 174 1.13 7.09 18.47
CA VAL A 174 0.28 7.49 19.60
C VAL A 174 0.17 6.36 20.63
N LYS A 175 0.08 5.10 20.19
CA LYS A 175 0.11 3.94 21.09
C LYS A 175 1.36 3.95 21.96
N ASP A 176 2.52 4.22 21.37
CA ASP A 176 3.81 4.13 22.04
C ASP A 176 4.09 5.38 22.89
N GLU A 177 3.71 6.58 22.43
CA GLU A 177 3.86 7.84 23.17
C GLU A 177 2.94 7.93 24.40
N GLU A 178 1.71 7.40 24.32
CA GLU A 178 0.76 7.36 25.44
C GLU A 178 0.86 6.06 26.26
N ASP A 179 1.83 5.18 25.98
CA ASP A 179 2.02 3.86 26.63
C ASP A 179 0.73 3.02 26.70
N LEU A 180 -0.03 3.00 25.61
CA LEU A 180 -1.30 2.29 25.56
C LEU A 180 -1.10 0.77 25.50
N SER A 181 -1.95 0.07 26.24
CA SER A 181 -2.11 -1.37 26.09
C SER A 181 -2.62 -1.72 24.69
N TRP A 182 -2.39 -2.96 24.24
CA TRP A 182 -2.95 -3.44 22.97
C TRP A 182 -4.47 -3.35 22.95
N HIS A 183 -5.13 -3.56 24.08
CA HIS A 183 -6.56 -3.48 24.22
C HIS A 183 -7.08 -2.05 24.01
N ASP A 184 -6.50 -1.07 24.70
CA ASP A 184 -6.98 0.32 24.65
C ASP A 184 -6.72 0.94 23.28
N TRP A 185 -5.56 0.63 22.69
CA TRP A 185 -5.26 1.08 21.33
C TRP A 185 -6.10 0.37 20.27
N ALA A 186 -6.32 -0.95 20.39
CA ALA A 186 -7.23 -1.66 19.50
C ALA A 186 -8.65 -1.08 19.56
N HIS A 187 -9.12 -0.63 20.73
CA HIS A 187 -10.40 0.04 20.84
C HIS A 187 -10.44 1.40 20.10
N ARG A 188 -9.35 2.18 20.13
CA ARG A 188 -9.24 3.42 19.32
C ARG A 188 -9.22 3.09 17.82
N LEU A 189 -8.41 2.12 17.41
CA LEU A 189 -8.34 1.66 16.02
C LEU A 189 -9.69 1.11 15.54
N GLN A 190 -10.43 0.37 16.38
CA GLN A 190 -11.75 -0.15 16.06
C GLN A 190 -12.75 0.97 15.75
N LYS A 191 -12.76 2.06 16.52
CA LYS A 191 -13.63 3.21 16.23
C LYS A 191 -13.33 3.79 14.86
N TYR A 192 -12.04 3.94 14.53
CA TYR A 192 -11.60 4.39 13.21
C TYR A 192 -12.05 3.44 12.10
N LEU A 193 -11.76 2.13 12.23
CA LEU A 193 -12.14 1.13 11.23
C LEU A 193 -13.66 1.06 11.00
N ARG A 194 -14.47 1.17 12.06
CA ARG A 194 -15.94 1.21 11.95
C ARG A 194 -16.43 2.45 11.21
N HIS A 195 -15.76 3.59 11.42
CA HIS A 195 -16.09 4.82 10.71
C HIS A 195 -15.76 4.69 9.21
N VAL A 196 -14.57 4.17 8.88
CA VAL A 196 -14.18 3.91 7.49
C VAL A 196 -15.09 2.85 6.84
N GLU A 197 -15.46 1.79 7.58
CA GLU A 197 -16.41 0.79 7.11
C GLU A 197 -17.78 1.41 6.78
N MET A 198 -18.29 2.29 7.64
CA MET A 198 -19.55 2.99 7.38
C MET A 198 -19.50 3.84 6.11
N LEU A 199 -18.36 4.49 5.82
CA LEU A 199 -18.20 5.34 4.64
C LEU A 199 -18.10 4.56 3.33
N PHE A 200 -17.41 3.42 3.33
CA PHE A 200 -17.00 2.73 2.10
C PHE A 200 -17.56 1.32 1.93
N THR A 201 -18.04 0.70 3.03
CA THR A 201 -18.47 -0.70 3.09
C THR A 201 -17.48 -1.65 2.36
N PRO A 202 -16.19 -1.66 2.75
CA PRO A 202 -15.17 -2.42 2.03
C PRO A 202 -15.36 -3.92 2.21
N GLN A 203 -14.97 -4.71 1.21
CA GLN A 203 -14.90 -6.16 1.34
C GLN A 203 -13.67 -6.61 2.13
N LEU A 204 -12.62 -5.79 2.18
CA LEU A 204 -11.35 -6.13 2.84
C LEU A 204 -10.63 -4.87 3.34
N PHE A 205 -10.17 -4.95 4.59
CA PHE A 205 -9.09 -4.13 5.12
C PHE A 205 -7.78 -4.91 5.13
N VAL A 206 -6.74 -4.36 4.51
CA VAL A 206 -5.37 -4.85 4.64
C VAL A 206 -4.60 -3.93 5.59
N ILE A 207 -4.15 -4.45 6.72
CA ILE A 207 -3.42 -3.69 7.74
C ILE A 207 -1.91 -3.84 7.51
N GLY A 208 -1.31 -2.79 6.95
CA GLY A 208 0.12 -2.64 6.73
C GLY A 208 0.83 -1.87 7.83
N GLY A 209 1.99 -1.31 7.49
CA GLY A 209 2.87 -0.64 8.44
C GLY A 209 3.61 -1.60 9.38
N GLY A 210 4.49 -1.07 10.24
CA GLY A 210 5.34 -1.89 11.10
C GLY A 210 4.56 -2.72 12.12
N VAL A 211 3.38 -2.25 12.54
CA VAL A 211 2.53 -2.93 13.53
C VAL A 211 1.87 -4.19 12.99
N SER A 212 1.73 -4.34 11.67
CA SER A 212 1.14 -5.53 11.02
C SER A 212 1.80 -6.84 11.45
N ARG A 213 3.11 -6.85 11.73
CA ARG A 213 3.85 -8.01 12.28
C ARG A 213 3.33 -8.48 13.64
N LYS A 214 2.66 -7.59 14.37
CA LYS A 214 2.05 -7.84 15.69
C LYS A 214 0.53 -7.97 15.59
N ALA A 215 -0.02 -8.23 14.40
CA ALA A 215 -1.46 -8.38 14.16
C ALA A 215 -2.17 -9.31 15.15
N HIS A 216 -1.54 -10.44 15.50
CA HIS A 216 -2.05 -11.39 16.50
C HIS A 216 -2.34 -10.77 17.87
N LYS A 217 -1.72 -9.63 18.21
CA LYS A 217 -1.92 -8.94 19.50
C LYS A 217 -3.14 -8.03 19.52
N PHE A 218 -3.61 -7.54 18.37
CA PHE A 218 -4.64 -6.50 18.33
C PHE A 218 -5.81 -6.81 17.39
N LEU A 219 -5.61 -7.49 16.27
CA LEU A 219 -6.72 -7.83 15.36
C LEU A 219 -7.82 -8.65 16.06
N PRO A 220 -7.52 -9.64 16.93
CA PRO A 220 -8.57 -10.36 17.67
C PRO A 220 -9.40 -9.48 18.61
N LEU A 221 -8.88 -8.31 18.98
CA LEU A 221 -9.54 -7.34 19.87
C LEU A 221 -10.46 -6.39 19.11
N ILE A 222 -10.34 -6.30 17.78
CA ILE A 222 -11.24 -5.50 16.93
C ILE A 222 -12.57 -6.23 16.80
N LYS A 223 -13.66 -5.59 17.23
CA LYS A 223 -15.04 -6.09 17.20
C LYS A 223 -15.96 -5.11 16.47
N GLY A 224 -17.05 -5.62 15.91
CA GLY A 224 -18.08 -4.79 15.29
C GLY A 224 -17.66 -4.13 13.97
N VAL A 225 -16.60 -4.63 13.35
CA VAL A 225 -16.28 -4.43 11.92
C VAL A 225 -16.65 -5.72 11.21
N THR A 226 -17.43 -5.61 10.14
CA THR A 226 -17.93 -6.75 9.36
C THR A 226 -17.04 -7.10 8.18
N ALA A 227 -16.35 -6.11 7.61
CA ALA A 227 -15.33 -6.28 6.60
C ALA A 227 -14.24 -7.22 7.13
N GLU A 228 -13.71 -8.07 6.25
CA GLU A 228 -12.57 -8.90 6.61
C GLU A 228 -11.36 -8.01 6.89
N ILE A 229 -10.57 -8.34 7.92
CA ILE A 229 -9.37 -7.61 8.28
C ILE A 229 -8.20 -8.57 8.32
N VAL A 230 -7.19 -8.34 7.47
CA VAL A 230 -6.00 -9.18 7.37
C VAL A 230 -4.72 -8.34 7.49
N PRO A 231 -3.63 -8.88 8.05
CA PRO A 231 -2.34 -8.21 7.96
C PRO A 231 -1.79 -8.25 6.52
N ALA A 232 -1.05 -7.20 6.15
CA ALA A 232 -0.28 -7.14 4.90
C ALA A 232 0.75 -8.29 4.83
N GLN A 233 0.92 -8.89 3.65
CA GLN A 233 1.84 -10.01 3.44
C GLN A 233 3.27 -9.55 3.11
N LEU A 234 3.44 -8.49 2.34
CA LEU A 234 4.75 -7.97 1.92
C LEU A 234 5.41 -7.12 3.01
N GLN A 235 4.64 -6.69 4.02
CA GLN A 235 5.13 -5.98 5.20
C GLN A 235 6.05 -4.79 4.83
N ASN A 236 7.32 -4.82 5.26
CA ASN A 236 8.30 -3.75 5.04
C ASN A 236 8.76 -3.61 3.58
N ASN A 237 8.42 -4.58 2.71
CA ASN A 237 8.82 -4.55 1.31
C ASN A 237 7.72 -3.93 0.43
N ALA A 238 6.50 -3.75 0.94
CA ALA A 238 5.36 -3.32 0.14
C ALA A 238 5.61 -1.97 -0.56
N GLY A 239 6.17 -0.97 0.13
CA GLY A 239 6.51 0.33 -0.46
C GLY A 239 7.54 0.23 -1.58
N ILE A 240 8.65 -0.50 -1.36
CA ILE A 240 9.71 -0.72 -2.35
C ILE A 240 9.16 -1.44 -3.59
N VAL A 241 8.41 -2.52 -3.40
CA VAL A 241 7.83 -3.31 -4.50
C VAL A 241 6.81 -2.47 -5.28
N GLY A 242 5.92 -1.77 -4.58
CA GLY A 242 4.91 -0.91 -5.19
C GLY A 242 5.49 0.25 -6.00
N ALA A 243 6.55 0.87 -5.48
CA ALA A 243 7.29 1.91 -6.18
C ALA A 243 7.92 1.37 -7.48
N ALA A 244 8.58 0.21 -7.41
CA ALA A 244 9.14 -0.44 -8.60
C ALA A 244 8.05 -0.79 -9.64
N MET A 245 6.89 -1.27 -9.20
CA MET A 245 5.75 -1.51 -10.09
C MET A 245 5.25 -0.23 -10.79
N ALA A 246 5.15 0.88 -10.04
CA ALA A 246 4.73 2.16 -10.59
C ALA A 246 5.72 2.66 -11.65
N ALA A 247 7.03 2.58 -11.38
CA ALA A 247 8.06 2.93 -12.34
C ALA A 247 8.00 2.07 -13.60
N ARG A 248 7.80 0.75 -13.48
CA ARG A 248 7.64 -0.13 -14.64
C ARG A 248 6.49 0.32 -15.54
N ARG A 249 5.34 0.67 -14.97
CA ARG A 249 4.16 1.12 -15.71
C ARG A 249 4.39 2.48 -16.39
N ALA A 250 5.08 3.40 -15.73
CA ALA A 250 5.38 4.71 -16.29
C ALA A 250 6.34 4.63 -17.48
N CYS A 251 7.38 3.80 -17.39
CA CYS A 251 8.40 3.67 -18.43
C CYS A 251 7.98 2.77 -19.61
N ASP A 252 6.97 1.91 -19.41
CA ASP A 252 6.41 1.07 -20.46
C ASP A 252 4.89 0.87 -20.24
N PRO A 253 4.07 1.84 -20.69
CA PRO A 253 2.63 1.81 -20.48
C PRO A 253 1.95 0.58 -21.09
N ALA A 254 2.54 -0.01 -22.14
CA ALA A 254 2.01 -1.20 -22.81
C ALA A 254 2.16 -2.47 -21.96
N ALA A 255 3.10 -2.50 -21.01
CA ALA A 255 3.34 -3.63 -20.13
C ALA A 255 2.53 -3.62 -18.82
N GLY A 256 1.78 -2.54 -18.56
CA GLY A 256 1.17 -2.25 -17.25
C GLY A 256 -0.33 -2.55 -17.12
N ALA A 257 -1.05 -2.78 -18.21
CA ALA A 257 -2.48 -3.06 -18.16
C ALA A 257 -2.70 -4.55 -17.85
N PRO A 258 -3.32 -4.92 -16.71
CA PRO A 258 -3.99 -6.21 -16.66
C PRO A 258 -5.06 -6.19 -17.77
N ALA A 259 -5.06 -7.20 -18.64
CA ALA A 259 -6.10 -7.33 -19.64
C ALA A 259 -7.47 -7.34 -18.91
N PRO A 260 -8.46 -6.54 -19.34
CA PRO A 260 -9.79 -6.64 -18.78
C PRO A 260 -10.35 -8.03 -19.08
N GLY A 261 -10.48 -8.87 -18.05
CA GLY A 261 -11.27 -10.09 -18.08
C GLY A 261 -10.75 -11.26 -18.92
N GLN A 262 -9.54 -11.76 -18.65
CA GLN A 262 -9.17 -13.11 -19.09
C GLN A 262 -8.81 -14.02 -17.91
N ASP A 263 -9.70 -15.01 -17.73
CA ASP A 263 -9.64 -16.23 -16.93
C ASP A 263 -9.63 -16.12 -15.40
N ALA A 264 -10.76 -15.65 -14.86
CA ALA A 264 -11.42 -16.44 -13.83
C ALA A 264 -12.08 -17.64 -14.53
N GLY A 265 -11.34 -18.75 -14.63
CA GLY A 265 -11.88 -20.04 -15.02
C GLY A 265 -12.93 -20.47 -14.01
N LEU A 266 -14.18 -20.04 -14.22
CA LEU A 266 -15.36 -20.66 -13.64
C LEU A 266 -15.46 -22.04 -14.27
N GLY A 267 -14.83 -23.03 -13.64
CA GLY A 267 -15.19 -24.43 -13.83
C GLY A 267 -16.67 -24.54 -13.54
N ALA A 268 -17.47 -24.69 -14.59
CA ALA A 268 -18.88 -24.97 -14.50
C ALA A 268 -19.05 -26.22 -13.61
N ALA A 269 -19.65 -26.03 -12.44
CA ALA A 269 -20.10 -27.14 -11.62
C ALA A 269 -21.19 -27.89 -12.41
N ASP A 270 -20.85 -29.10 -12.82
CA ASP A 270 -21.73 -30.07 -13.43
C ASP A 270 -22.92 -30.36 -12.49
N PRO A 271 -24.18 -30.03 -12.86
CA PRO A 271 -25.31 -30.43 -12.05
C PRO A 271 -25.60 -31.91 -12.35
N GLY A 272 -25.03 -32.78 -11.51
CA GLY A 272 -25.31 -34.22 -11.55
C GLY A 272 -26.82 -34.52 -11.54
N PRO A 273 -27.26 -35.64 -12.15
CA PRO A 273 -28.66 -35.86 -12.44
C PRO A 273 -29.46 -36.08 -11.14
N ALA A 274 -30.48 -35.24 -10.96
CA ALA A 274 -31.46 -35.36 -9.89
C ALA A 274 -32.12 -36.76 -9.90
N GLY A 275 -32.00 -37.43 -8.76
CA GLY A 275 -32.58 -38.76 -8.53
C GLY A 275 -34.10 -38.77 -8.72
N ARG A 276 -34.57 -39.70 -9.53
CA ARG A 276 -35.98 -40.09 -9.61
C ARG A 276 -36.41 -40.62 -8.23
N ARG A 277 -37.31 -39.89 -7.55
CA ARG A 277 -38.12 -40.47 -6.47
C ARG A 277 -39.44 -40.96 -7.06
N GLY A 278 -39.78 -42.19 -6.67
CA GLY A 278 -40.79 -43.03 -7.31
C GLY A 278 -42.23 -42.58 -7.10
N ALA A 279 -43.06 -43.02 -8.05
CA ALA A 279 -44.51 -43.03 -7.95
C ALA A 279 -44.96 -44.18 -7.05
N ALA A 280 -45.85 -43.89 -6.11
CA ALA A 280 -46.68 -44.88 -5.43
C ALA A 280 -47.97 -45.12 -6.25
N PRO A 281 -48.61 -46.31 -6.14
CA PRO A 281 -49.72 -46.69 -7.01
C PRO A 281 -51.05 -46.12 -6.51
N ALA A 282 -51.92 -45.73 -7.43
CA ALA A 282 -53.33 -45.46 -7.17
C ALA A 282 -54.16 -46.71 -7.53
N ALA A 283 -55.00 -47.12 -6.59
CA ALA A 283 -55.99 -48.18 -6.73
C ALA A 283 -57.19 -47.73 -7.59
N GLY A 284 -57.79 -48.67 -8.33
CA GLY A 284 -59.11 -48.51 -8.93
C GLY A 284 -59.35 -49.45 -10.12
N GLY A 285 -60.08 -50.54 -9.90
CA GLY A 285 -60.55 -51.49 -10.93
C GLY A 285 -60.40 -52.93 -10.53
#